data_AF-A0A0Q6MND7-F1
#
_entry.id   AF-A0A0Q6MND7-F1
#
_cell.length_a   1.000
_cell.length_b   1.000
_cell.length_c   1.000
_cell.angle_alpha   90.00
_cell.angle_beta   90.00
_cell.angle_gamma   90.00
#
_symmetry.space_group_name_H-M   'P 1'
#
loop_
_entity.id
_entity.type
_entity.pdbx_description
1 polymer ?
#
loop_
_entity_poly.entity_id
_entity_poly.type
_entity_poly.pdbx_seq_one_letter_code
_entity_poly.pdbx_strand_id
1 'polypeptide(L)'
;MTTIRIAQDADAEALPDIEQSAGEAYRWIEELAWIADDDNQTVERHRELIAKGTCWVAAELDDPPIAFLSAEIQDDTLHIWELAVRLDRQRLGIGRALLRKGHCGCEASPPCRSYSEVALDRWFPALLLAARRDVLVDIIWGQSSEKKGQNDTLIAANALRARFSKEGVQSRVRVHASPSRSHAKIIFADTGEPHIYQAVVGSCNWLASKFDAFETSVRLRDSHILADVAFELAELARPPDGNIGTFSTDMLAIGRQLAREPAPVGLTSTARIVLGSEHADVVLDARDNAKDRIVLLSHQMGYAMGPTLEALETAARLQHSGIFQSAI
;
A
#
# COMPACT_ATOMS: atom_id res chain seq x y z
N MET A 1 -18.83 -16.77 15.52
CA MET A 1 -17.65 -16.87 14.62
C MET A 1 -18.03 -16.20 13.31
N THR A 2 -17.30 -15.18 12.87
CA THR A 2 -17.63 -14.43 11.65
C THR A 2 -17.26 -15.23 10.40
N THR A 3 -18.20 -15.38 9.47
CA THR A 3 -18.03 -16.09 8.20
C THR A 3 -18.15 -15.11 7.04
N ILE A 4 -17.26 -15.23 6.05
CA ILE A 4 -17.32 -14.43 4.81
C ILE A 4 -18.02 -15.24 3.72
N ARG A 5 -19.07 -14.68 3.12
CA ARG A 5 -19.82 -15.30 2.01
C ARG A 5 -20.20 -14.26 0.95
N ILE A 6 -20.61 -14.74 -0.23
CA ILE A 6 -21.26 -13.89 -1.24
C ILE A 6 -22.56 -13.36 -0.62
N ALA A 7 -22.84 -12.09 -0.86
CA ALA A 7 -24.06 -11.43 -0.42
C ALA A 7 -25.28 -12.03 -1.15
N GLN A 8 -26.40 -12.09 -0.44
CA GLN A 8 -27.70 -12.50 -0.96
C GLN A 8 -28.60 -11.27 -1.04
N ASP A 9 -29.66 -11.31 -1.85
CA ASP A 9 -30.57 -10.18 -2.03
C ASP A 9 -31.15 -9.66 -0.69
N ALA A 10 -31.43 -10.57 0.24
CA ALA A 10 -31.91 -10.24 1.58
C ALA A 10 -30.91 -9.45 2.44
N ASP A 11 -29.61 -9.50 2.13
CA ASP A 11 -28.59 -8.73 2.85
C ASP A 11 -28.64 -7.24 2.48
N ALA A 12 -29.19 -6.88 1.31
CA ALA A 12 -29.15 -5.51 0.77
C ALA A 12 -29.76 -4.47 1.71
N GLU A 13 -30.83 -4.84 2.43
CA GLU A 13 -31.52 -3.97 3.37
C GLU A 13 -30.65 -3.59 4.57
N ALA A 14 -29.66 -4.42 4.93
CA ALA A 14 -28.80 -4.18 6.09
C ALA A 14 -27.52 -3.40 5.74
N LEU A 15 -27.16 -3.28 4.46
CA LEU A 15 -25.87 -2.71 4.05
C LEU A 15 -25.75 -1.20 4.31
N PRO A 16 -26.77 -0.35 4.03
CA PRO A 16 -26.67 1.08 4.31
C PRO A 16 -26.44 1.40 5.80
N ASP A 17 -27.07 0.63 6.71
CA ASP A 17 -26.88 0.80 8.15
C ASP A 17 -25.45 0.44 8.61
N ILE A 18 -24.80 -0.50 7.92
CA ILE A 18 -23.40 -0.85 8.18
C ILE A 18 -22.47 0.27 7.71
N GLU A 19 -22.75 0.87 6.55
CA GLU A 19 -22.03 2.02 5.98
C GLU A 19 -22.13 3.22 6.91
N GLN A 20 -23.36 3.60 7.31
CA GLN A 20 -23.59 4.66 8.29
C GLN A 20 -22.81 4.40 9.58
N SER A 21 -22.90 3.17 10.12
CA SER A 21 -22.18 2.80 11.33
C SER A 21 -20.67 2.94 11.16
N ALA A 22 -20.11 2.59 10.00
CA ALA A 22 -18.68 2.73 9.74
C ALA A 22 -18.26 4.21 9.62
N GLY A 23 -19.10 5.04 8.97
CA GLY A 23 -18.90 6.48 8.78
C GLY A 23 -18.74 7.25 10.09
N GLU A 24 -19.42 6.82 11.17
CA GLU A 24 -19.28 7.41 12.51
C GLU A 24 -17.84 7.43 13.05
N ALA A 25 -16.94 6.59 12.52
CA ALA A 25 -15.51 6.64 12.85
C ALA A 25 -14.84 7.97 12.46
N TYR A 26 -15.37 8.69 11.47
CA TYR A 26 -14.77 9.92 10.96
C TYR A 26 -15.13 11.17 11.78
N ARG A 27 -16.17 11.10 12.64
CA ARG A 27 -16.52 12.21 13.55
C ARG A 27 -15.43 12.58 14.54
N TRP A 28 -14.48 11.67 14.77
CA TRP A 28 -13.33 11.88 15.65
C TRP A 28 -12.26 12.80 15.03
N ILE A 29 -12.40 13.16 13.75
CA ILE A 29 -11.50 14.05 13.01
C ILE A 29 -12.36 15.17 12.42
N GLU A 30 -12.21 16.40 12.91
CA GLU A 30 -13.09 17.54 12.59
C GLU A 30 -13.19 17.78 11.08
N GLU A 31 -12.07 17.68 10.36
CA GLU A 31 -11.99 17.90 8.92
C GLU A 31 -12.64 16.78 8.09
N LEU A 32 -12.92 15.62 8.68
CA LEU A 32 -13.52 14.45 8.02
C LEU A 32 -14.93 14.14 8.53
N ALA A 33 -15.45 14.91 9.48
CA ALA A 33 -16.76 14.67 10.09
C ALA A 33 -17.89 14.62 9.05
N TRP A 34 -17.75 15.36 7.95
CA TRP A 34 -18.69 15.38 6.82
C TRP A 34 -18.89 13.99 6.17
N ILE A 35 -17.92 13.08 6.25
CA ILE A 35 -18.04 11.70 5.73
C ILE A 35 -19.14 10.93 6.46
N ALA A 36 -19.36 11.21 7.75
CA ALA A 36 -20.42 10.57 8.53
C ALA A 36 -21.82 11.10 8.20
N ASP A 37 -21.89 12.24 7.49
CA ASP A 37 -23.12 12.92 7.11
C ASP A 37 -23.39 12.82 5.59
N ASP A 38 -22.53 12.12 4.85
CA ASP A 38 -22.69 11.87 3.41
C ASP A 38 -23.75 10.79 3.15
N ASP A 39 -24.31 10.78 1.94
CA ASP A 39 -25.34 9.82 1.56
C ASP A 39 -24.75 8.41 1.40
N ASN A 40 -25.32 7.44 2.11
CA ASN A 40 -24.93 6.03 1.95
C ASN A 40 -25.41 5.47 0.59
N GLN A 41 -24.73 4.42 0.11
CA GLN A 41 -25.17 3.69 -1.07
C GLN A 41 -26.61 3.13 -0.88
N THR A 42 -27.46 3.29 -1.91
CA THR A 42 -28.87 2.89 -1.79
C THR A 42 -29.03 1.37 -1.77
N VAL A 43 -30.13 0.89 -1.16
CA VAL A 43 -30.49 -0.54 -1.17
C VAL A 43 -30.61 -1.06 -2.60
N GLU A 44 -31.18 -0.28 -3.52
CA GLU A 44 -31.30 -0.65 -4.93
C GLU A 44 -29.92 -0.86 -5.57
N ARG A 45 -28.97 0.05 -5.30
CA ARG A 45 -27.60 -0.09 -5.82
C ARG A 45 -26.89 -1.31 -5.23
N HIS A 46 -27.09 -1.59 -3.94
CA HIS A 46 -26.59 -2.82 -3.34
C HIS A 46 -27.18 -4.06 -4.02
N ARG A 47 -28.50 -4.11 -4.27
CA ARG A 47 -29.14 -5.22 -5.01
C ARG A 47 -28.53 -5.43 -6.39
N GLU A 48 -28.25 -4.36 -7.13
CA GLU A 48 -27.57 -4.45 -8.44
C GLU A 48 -26.20 -5.11 -8.33
N LEU A 49 -25.37 -4.70 -7.36
CA LEU A 49 -24.01 -5.24 -7.18
C LEU A 49 -24.03 -6.68 -6.64
N ILE A 50 -25.02 -7.01 -5.80
CA ILE A 50 -25.28 -8.38 -5.34
C ILE A 50 -25.65 -9.27 -6.53
N ALA A 51 -26.54 -8.82 -7.41
CA ALA A 51 -26.94 -9.56 -8.61
C ALA A 51 -25.77 -9.80 -9.58
N LYS A 52 -24.76 -8.92 -9.60
CA LYS A 52 -23.52 -9.09 -10.38
C LYS A 52 -22.54 -10.10 -9.74
N GLY A 53 -22.81 -10.59 -8.53
CA GLY A 53 -21.93 -11.53 -7.81
C GLY A 53 -20.65 -10.90 -7.27
N THR A 54 -20.58 -9.56 -7.24
CA THR A 54 -19.40 -8.78 -6.84
C THR A 54 -19.59 -8.12 -5.46
N CYS A 55 -20.45 -8.71 -4.62
CA CYS A 55 -20.67 -8.28 -3.25
C CYS A 55 -20.47 -9.44 -2.27
N TRP A 56 -19.73 -9.17 -1.18
CA TRP A 56 -19.46 -10.12 -0.11
C TRP A 56 -19.84 -9.53 1.24
N VAL A 57 -20.33 -10.36 2.15
CA VAL A 57 -20.68 -9.98 3.50
C VAL A 57 -19.91 -10.80 4.53
N ALA A 58 -19.65 -10.19 5.68
CA ALA A 58 -19.22 -10.86 6.87
C ALA A 58 -20.42 -10.95 7.82
N ALA A 59 -20.84 -12.18 8.15
CA ALA A 59 -21.97 -12.41 9.03
C ALA A 59 -21.55 -13.30 10.22
N GLU A 60 -22.16 -13.07 11.37
CA GLU A 60 -22.14 -14.03 12.47
C GLU A 60 -23.24 -15.07 12.23
N LEU A 61 -23.20 -16.21 12.94
CA LEU A 61 -24.14 -17.31 12.68
C LEU A 61 -25.56 -16.84 13.03
N ASP A 62 -26.49 -16.95 12.08
CA ASP A 62 -27.91 -16.55 12.21
C ASP A 62 -28.17 -15.05 12.45
N ASP A 63 -27.14 -14.21 12.35
CA ASP A 63 -27.24 -12.75 12.53
C ASP A 63 -27.13 -11.99 11.18
N PRO A 64 -27.69 -10.77 11.10
CA PRO A 64 -27.49 -9.89 9.95
C PRO A 64 -25.99 -9.60 9.72
N PRO A 65 -25.61 -9.23 8.49
CA PRO A 65 -24.22 -8.90 8.18
C PRO A 65 -23.71 -7.76 9.08
N ILE A 66 -22.45 -7.87 9.47
CA ILE A 66 -21.74 -6.87 10.29
C ILE A 66 -20.68 -6.11 9.50
N ALA A 67 -20.44 -6.52 8.25
CA ALA A 67 -19.57 -5.87 7.31
C ALA A 67 -19.91 -6.31 5.88
N PHE A 68 -19.58 -5.49 4.90
CA PHE A 68 -19.68 -5.85 3.50
C PHE A 68 -18.57 -5.24 2.66
N LEU A 69 -18.37 -5.81 1.47
CA LEU A 69 -17.57 -5.27 0.38
C LEU A 69 -18.45 -5.31 -0.86
N SER A 70 -18.73 -4.16 -1.46
CA SER A 70 -19.40 -4.06 -2.76
C SER A 70 -18.39 -3.63 -3.82
N ALA A 71 -18.42 -4.29 -4.97
CA ALA A 71 -17.48 -4.06 -6.04
C ALA A 71 -18.15 -4.27 -7.39
N GLU A 72 -17.44 -3.93 -8.46
CA GLU A 72 -17.79 -4.20 -9.85
C GLU A 72 -16.51 -4.54 -10.61
N ILE A 73 -16.60 -5.42 -11.60
CA ILE A 73 -15.46 -5.70 -12.48
C ILE A 73 -15.49 -4.63 -13.58
N GLN A 74 -14.44 -3.82 -13.64
CA GLN A 74 -14.20 -2.85 -14.70
C GLN A 74 -12.91 -3.25 -15.41
N ASP A 75 -13.01 -3.58 -16.69
CA ASP A 75 -11.95 -4.24 -17.47
C ASP A 75 -11.42 -5.49 -16.75
N ASP A 76 -10.12 -5.53 -16.43
CA ASP A 76 -9.47 -6.63 -15.71
C ASP A 76 -9.22 -6.29 -14.22
N THR A 77 -9.99 -5.36 -13.64
CA THR A 77 -9.80 -4.90 -12.26
C THR A 77 -11.09 -4.97 -11.45
N LEU A 78 -11.01 -5.48 -10.22
CA LEU A 78 -12.10 -5.39 -9.25
C LEU A 78 -12.14 -3.96 -8.67
N HIS A 79 -13.08 -3.16 -9.15
CA HIS A 79 -13.35 -1.82 -8.64
C HIS A 79 -14.23 -1.91 -7.41
N ILE A 80 -13.70 -1.57 -6.23
CA ILE A 80 -14.48 -1.59 -4.98
C ILE A 80 -15.26 -0.28 -4.90
N TRP A 81 -16.58 -0.40 -4.78
CA TRP A 81 -17.47 0.72 -4.54
C TRP A 81 -17.47 1.08 -3.06
N GLU A 82 -17.57 0.09 -2.17
CA GLU A 82 -17.63 0.32 -0.72
C GLU A 82 -17.06 -0.88 0.06
N LEU A 83 -16.43 -0.60 1.20
CA LEU A 83 -15.99 -1.58 2.20
C LEU A 83 -16.29 -1.03 3.59
N ALA A 84 -17.44 -1.43 4.14
CA ALA A 84 -17.85 -0.99 5.46
C ALA A 84 -17.77 -2.15 6.47
N VAL A 85 -17.24 -1.84 7.66
CA VAL A 85 -17.31 -2.69 8.84
C VAL A 85 -17.92 -1.84 9.95
N ARG A 86 -18.99 -2.36 10.58
CA ARG A 86 -19.64 -1.67 11.71
C ARG A 86 -18.62 -1.19 12.72
N LEU A 87 -18.78 0.02 13.24
CA LEU A 87 -17.81 0.67 14.14
C LEU A 87 -17.41 -0.22 15.32
N ASP A 88 -18.39 -0.89 15.94
CA ASP A 88 -18.22 -1.77 17.10
C ASP A 88 -17.59 -3.15 16.76
N ARG A 89 -17.28 -3.38 15.48
CA ARG A 89 -16.62 -4.59 14.95
C ARG A 89 -15.35 -4.27 14.16
N GLN A 90 -14.97 -3.00 14.05
CA GLN A 90 -13.71 -2.59 13.42
C GLN A 90 -12.48 -3.09 14.20
N ARG A 91 -11.31 -3.09 13.53
CA ARG A 91 -10.01 -3.55 14.08
C ARG A 91 -9.94 -5.04 14.46
N LEU A 92 -10.94 -5.84 14.14
CA LEU A 92 -10.94 -7.31 14.29
C LEU A 92 -10.44 -8.06 13.04
N GLY A 93 -10.03 -7.35 11.99
CA GLY A 93 -9.54 -7.93 10.75
C GLY A 93 -10.63 -8.42 9.79
N ILE A 94 -11.88 -8.02 10.00
CA ILE A 94 -13.03 -8.37 9.15
C ILE A 94 -12.91 -7.76 7.76
N GLY A 95 -12.60 -6.47 7.64
CA GLY A 95 -12.39 -5.81 6.34
C GLY A 95 -11.29 -6.48 5.51
N ARG A 96 -10.21 -6.91 6.18
CA ARG A 96 -9.16 -7.74 5.56
C ARG A 96 -9.69 -9.08 5.04
N ALA A 97 -10.56 -9.74 5.80
CA ALA A 97 -11.14 -11.02 5.39
C ALA A 97 -12.07 -10.87 4.18
N LEU A 98 -12.84 -9.78 4.12
CA LEU A 98 -13.67 -9.39 2.98
C LEU A 98 -12.84 -9.14 1.72
N LEU A 99 -11.80 -8.31 1.83
CA LEU A 99 -10.89 -8.00 0.71
C LEU A 99 -10.21 -9.25 0.14
N ARG A 100 -9.76 -10.19 1.01
CA ARG A 100 -9.22 -11.49 0.56
C ARG A 100 -10.23 -12.29 -0.24
N LYS A 101 -11.49 -12.31 0.20
CA LYS A 101 -12.54 -13.08 -0.49
C LYS A 101 -12.88 -12.45 -1.84
N GLY A 102 -12.99 -11.12 -1.91
CA GLY A 102 -13.18 -10.40 -3.16
C GLY A 102 -12.07 -10.68 -4.17
N HIS A 103 -10.82 -10.66 -3.73
CA HIS A 103 -9.65 -10.96 -4.57
C HIS A 103 -9.58 -12.42 -5.05
N CYS A 104 -9.91 -13.40 -4.20
CA CYS A 104 -9.93 -14.82 -4.62
C CYS A 104 -11.14 -15.19 -5.50
N GLY A 105 -12.21 -14.39 -5.46
CA GLY A 105 -13.43 -14.62 -6.23
C GLY A 105 -13.35 -14.14 -7.69
N CYS A 106 -12.37 -13.29 -8.03
CA CYS A 106 -12.11 -12.92 -9.43
C CYS A 106 -11.16 -13.95 -10.06
N GLU A 107 -11.64 -14.68 -11.09
CA GLU A 107 -10.88 -15.71 -11.81
C GLU A 107 -9.62 -15.16 -12.54
N ALA A 108 -9.39 -13.85 -12.51
CA ALA A 108 -8.28 -13.16 -13.17
C ALA A 108 -7.01 -12.98 -12.32
N SER A 109 -7.00 -13.35 -11.02
CA SER A 109 -5.84 -13.10 -10.16
C SER A 109 -4.81 -14.25 -10.19
N PRO A 110 -3.54 -14.00 -10.55
CA PRO A 110 -2.50 -15.03 -10.51
C PRO A 110 -2.18 -15.45 -9.06
N PRO A 111 -1.72 -16.70 -8.82
CA PRO A 111 -1.48 -17.21 -7.48
C PRO A 111 -0.36 -16.44 -6.75
N CYS A 112 -0.59 -16.13 -5.47
CA CYS A 112 0.39 -15.56 -4.54
C CYS A 112 1.70 -16.35 -4.58
N ARG A 113 2.75 -15.78 -5.18
CA ARG A 113 4.11 -16.35 -5.13
C ARG A 113 4.77 -15.95 -3.81
N SER A 114 5.15 -16.93 -2.99
CA SER A 114 5.94 -16.70 -1.78
C SER A 114 7.38 -16.33 -2.16
N TYR A 115 7.85 -15.14 -1.80
CA TYR A 115 9.21 -14.68 -2.11
C TYR A 115 10.04 -14.54 -0.82
N SER A 116 11.11 -15.33 -0.68
CA SER A 116 11.88 -15.49 0.58
C SER A 116 13.15 -14.62 0.73
N GLU A 117 13.42 -13.65 -0.14
CA GLU A 117 14.64 -12.82 -0.07
C GLU A 117 14.48 -11.51 0.72
N VAL A 118 15.59 -10.99 1.25
CA VAL A 118 15.69 -9.67 1.91
C VAL A 118 15.24 -8.58 0.93
N ALA A 119 14.28 -7.74 1.34
CA ALA A 119 13.58 -6.82 0.44
C ALA A 119 14.49 -5.82 -0.32
N LEU A 120 15.67 -5.49 0.22
CA LEU A 120 16.68 -4.67 -0.47
C LEU A 120 17.35 -5.40 -1.65
N ASP A 121 17.67 -6.67 -1.48
CA ASP A 121 18.27 -7.49 -2.55
C ASP A 121 17.27 -7.76 -3.67
N ARG A 122 15.99 -7.85 -3.33
CA ARG A 122 14.88 -7.97 -4.29
C ARG A 122 14.82 -6.79 -5.26
N TRP A 123 14.91 -5.56 -4.75
CA TRP A 123 14.67 -4.37 -5.56
C TRP A 123 15.92 -3.76 -6.17
N PHE A 124 17.11 -4.07 -5.64
CA PHE A 124 18.35 -3.53 -6.18
C PHE A 124 18.52 -3.80 -7.70
N PRO A 125 18.33 -5.02 -8.24
CA PRO A 125 18.44 -5.26 -9.68
C PRO A 125 17.40 -4.49 -10.50
N ALA A 126 16.18 -4.36 -9.97
CA ALA A 126 15.09 -3.63 -10.62
C ALA A 126 15.43 -2.14 -10.74
N LEU A 127 15.78 -1.49 -9.64
CA LEU A 127 16.11 -0.07 -9.62
C LEU A 127 17.39 0.23 -10.42
N LEU A 128 18.37 -0.68 -10.40
CA LEU A 128 19.56 -0.59 -11.24
C LEU A 128 19.23 -0.65 -12.73
N LEU A 129 18.32 -1.55 -13.13
CA LEU A 129 17.87 -1.67 -14.52
C LEU A 129 17.19 -0.36 -14.97
N ALA A 130 16.28 0.19 -14.16
CA ALA A 130 15.64 1.47 -14.46
C ALA A 130 16.66 2.59 -14.64
N ALA A 131 17.61 2.72 -13.69
CA ALA A 131 18.66 3.74 -13.75
C ALA A 131 19.57 3.61 -14.98
N ARG A 132 19.88 2.39 -15.44
CA ARG A 132 20.65 2.15 -16.67
C ARG A 132 19.89 2.51 -17.94
N ARG A 133 18.57 2.64 -17.88
CA ARG A 133 17.73 3.19 -18.96
C ARG A 133 17.54 4.71 -18.84
N ASP A 134 18.39 5.37 -18.05
CA ASP A 134 18.42 6.82 -17.83
C ASP A 134 17.27 7.39 -16.97
N VAL A 135 16.46 6.52 -16.37
CA VAL A 135 15.39 6.91 -15.44
C VAL A 135 15.98 7.42 -14.12
N LEU A 136 15.52 8.57 -13.64
CA LEU A 136 15.92 9.09 -12.33
C LEU A 136 15.14 8.40 -11.21
N VAL A 137 15.85 7.70 -10.34
CA VAL A 137 15.29 6.94 -9.22
C VAL A 137 15.60 7.65 -7.90
N ASP A 138 14.58 8.13 -7.21
CA ASP A 138 14.66 8.68 -5.85
C ASP A 138 14.19 7.64 -4.84
N ILE A 139 15.01 7.38 -3.82
CA ILE A 139 14.70 6.46 -2.74
C ILE A 139 14.68 7.25 -1.42
N ILE A 140 13.49 7.39 -0.86
CA ILE A 140 13.22 8.09 0.39
C ILE A 140 12.84 7.06 1.44
N TRP A 141 13.34 7.26 2.66
CA TRP A 141 13.07 6.37 3.77
C TRP A 141 12.54 7.13 4.98
N GLY A 142 11.71 6.47 5.79
CA GLY A 142 11.08 7.06 6.97
C GLY A 142 11.95 6.99 8.22
N GLN A 143 11.30 6.98 9.38
CA GLN A 143 11.97 6.93 10.69
C GLN A 143 12.06 5.48 11.21
N SER A 144 13.25 4.99 11.58
CA SER A 144 13.35 3.69 12.24
C SER A 144 13.03 3.80 13.73
N SER A 145 12.54 2.71 14.31
CA SER A 145 12.53 2.54 15.77
C SER A 145 13.97 2.52 16.29
N GLU A 146 14.31 3.40 17.22
CA GLU A 146 15.59 3.34 17.92
C GLU A 146 15.60 2.11 18.84
N LYS A 147 16.37 1.08 18.48
CA LYS A 147 16.78 0.06 19.44
C LYS A 147 18.29 0.21 19.66
N LYS A 148 18.69 0.51 20.90
CA LYS A 148 20.10 0.59 21.32
C LYS A 148 20.96 1.59 20.53
N GLY A 149 20.41 2.74 20.12
CA GLY A 149 21.18 3.84 19.53
C GLY A 149 21.68 3.62 18.10
N GLN A 150 21.16 2.63 17.37
CA GLN A 150 21.41 2.43 15.93
C GLN A 150 20.13 2.59 15.13
N ASN A 151 20.22 3.31 14.00
CA ASN A 151 19.13 3.48 13.04
C ASN A 151 19.34 2.52 11.87
N ASP A 152 18.70 1.36 11.94
CA ASP A 152 18.87 0.27 10.96
C ASP A 152 18.50 0.71 9.53
N THR A 153 17.53 1.60 9.39
CA THR A 153 17.10 2.13 8.09
C THR A 153 18.17 3.06 7.49
N LEU A 154 18.86 3.85 8.32
CA LEU A 154 20.00 4.65 7.90
C LEU A 154 21.18 3.77 7.46
N ILE A 155 21.46 2.69 8.19
CA ILE A 155 22.51 1.72 7.83
C ILE A 155 22.19 1.08 6.48
N ALA A 156 20.96 0.62 6.30
CA ALA A 156 20.45 0.06 5.04
C ALA A 156 20.54 1.06 3.87
N ALA A 157 20.13 2.31 4.08
CA ALA A 157 20.21 3.37 3.07
C ALA A 157 21.66 3.66 2.67
N ASN A 158 22.58 3.73 3.62
CA ASN A 158 24.00 3.93 3.36
C ASN A 158 24.63 2.75 2.60
N ALA A 159 24.26 1.51 2.98
CA ALA A 159 24.69 0.31 2.27
C ALA A 159 24.17 0.29 0.82
N LEU A 160 22.90 0.64 0.61
CA LEU A 160 22.29 0.74 -0.71
C LEU A 160 22.97 1.83 -1.57
N ARG A 161 23.26 3.00 -0.98
CA ARG A 161 24.01 4.07 -1.65
C ARG A 161 25.40 3.59 -2.09
N ALA A 162 26.12 2.88 -1.21
CA ALA A 162 27.44 2.33 -1.53
C ALA A 162 27.36 1.29 -2.67
N ARG A 163 26.30 0.47 -2.72
CA ARG A 163 26.07 -0.49 -3.81
C ARG A 163 25.84 0.21 -5.14
N PHE A 164 24.94 1.19 -5.22
CA PHE A 164 24.72 1.94 -6.47
C PHE A 164 25.96 2.72 -6.94
N SER A 165 26.76 3.23 -6.00
CA SER A 165 28.03 3.89 -6.33
C SER A 165 29.01 2.94 -7.01
N LYS A 166 29.10 1.67 -6.58
CA LYS A 166 29.94 0.65 -7.23
C LYS A 166 29.49 0.35 -8.67
N GLU A 167 28.19 0.49 -8.95
CA GLU A 167 27.62 0.29 -10.29
C GLU A 167 27.73 1.53 -11.19
N GLY A 168 28.22 2.67 -10.67
CA GLY A 168 28.43 3.89 -11.46
C GLY A 168 27.15 4.67 -11.82
N VAL A 169 26.02 4.41 -11.14
CA VAL A 169 24.71 5.02 -11.44
C VAL A 169 24.30 6.16 -10.49
N GLN A 170 25.24 6.72 -9.73
CA GLN A 170 24.99 7.78 -8.73
C GLN A 170 24.37 9.08 -9.29
N SER A 171 24.47 9.33 -10.61
CA SER A 171 23.78 10.46 -11.26
C SER A 171 22.29 10.19 -11.50
N ARG A 172 21.88 8.91 -11.49
CA ARG A 172 20.52 8.45 -11.78
C ARG A 172 19.82 7.80 -10.60
N VAL A 173 20.55 7.43 -9.54
CA VAL A 173 19.93 6.91 -8.31
C VAL A 173 20.30 7.77 -7.12
N ARG A 174 19.28 8.35 -6.48
CA ARG A 174 19.42 9.16 -5.28
C ARG A 174 18.79 8.47 -4.09
N VAL A 175 19.64 7.92 -3.21
CA VAL A 175 19.21 7.47 -1.88
C VAL A 175 19.34 8.64 -0.90
N HIS A 176 18.22 9.16 -0.44
CA HIS A 176 18.16 10.36 0.41
C HIS A 176 18.95 10.14 1.72
N ALA A 177 19.63 11.18 2.20
CA ALA A 177 20.50 11.08 3.39
C ALA A 177 19.73 11.33 4.70
N SER A 178 18.64 12.08 4.64
CA SER A 178 17.77 12.37 5.77
C SER A 178 16.47 11.57 5.66
N PRO A 179 15.89 11.12 6.79
CA PRO A 179 14.60 10.45 6.78
C PRO A 179 13.46 11.45 6.53
N SER A 180 12.34 10.96 5.97
CA SER A 180 11.13 11.76 5.78
C SER A 180 10.36 12.05 7.08
N ARG A 181 10.74 11.40 8.18
CA ARG A 181 10.03 11.46 9.49
C ARG A 181 8.56 11.09 9.42
N SER A 182 8.18 10.33 8.41
CA SER A 182 6.81 9.89 8.17
C SER A 182 6.73 8.36 8.12
N HIS A 183 5.53 7.86 8.39
CA HIS A 183 5.14 6.48 8.13
C HIS A 183 4.57 6.28 6.73
N ALA A 184 4.58 7.28 5.87
CA ALA A 184 4.10 7.16 4.49
C ALA A 184 4.86 6.05 3.74
N LYS A 185 4.15 5.39 2.82
CA LYS A 185 4.75 4.53 1.80
C LYS A 185 4.10 4.86 0.47
N ILE A 186 4.91 5.35 -0.47
CA ILE A 186 4.47 5.92 -1.73
C ILE A 186 5.40 5.45 -2.83
N ILE A 187 4.83 4.96 -3.92
CA ILE A 187 5.50 4.89 -5.22
C ILE A 187 4.92 6.00 -6.07
N PHE A 188 5.75 6.76 -6.77
CA PHE A 188 5.31 7.74 -7.74
C PHE A 188 6.20 7.61 -8.97
N ALA A 189 5.62 7.41 -10.15
CA ALA A 189 6.38 7.21 -11.37
C ALA A 189 5.62 7.74 -12.58
N ASP A 190 6.35 8.14 -13.63
CA ASP A 190 5.73 8.30 -14.94
C ASP A 190 5.34 6.93 -15.52
N THR A 191 4.37 6.92 -16.42
CA THR A 191 3.86 5.70 -17.06
C THR A 191 4.59 5.36 -18.37
N GLY A 192 5.62 6.12 -18.73
CA GLY A 192 6.27 6.07 -20.03
C GLY A 192 5.56 6.86 -21.13
N GLU A 193 4.35 7.36 -20.87
CA GLU A 193 3.69 8.38 -21.68
C GLU A 193 4.07 9.78 -21.17
N PRO A 194 4.31 10.75 -22.08
CA PRO A 194 4.70 12.10 -21.68
C PRO A 194 3.69 12.71 -20.72
N HIS A 195 4.17 13.16 -19.56
CA HIS A 195 3.38 13.87 -18.55
C HIS A 195 2.26 13.06 -17.88
N ILE A 196 2.18 11.75 -18.12
CA ILE A 196 1.22 10.88 -17.44
C ILE A 196 1.93 10.14 -16.32
N TYR A 197 1.44 10.37 -15.10
CA TYR A 197 1.99 9.80 -13.88
C TYR A 197 1.02 8.83 -13.23
N GLN A 198 1.55 8.02 -12.32
CA GLN A 198 0.78 7.22 -11.40
C GLN A 198 1.44 7.22 -10.03
N ALA A 199 0.63 7.04 -8.99
CA ALA A 199 1.11 6.87 -7.64
C ALA A 199 0.45 5.66 -6.99
N VAL A 200 1.18 5.01 -6.09
CA VAL A 200 0.62 3.99 -5.21
C VAL A 200 0.92 4.38 -3.77
N VAL A 201 -0.14 4.68 -3.01
CA VAL A 201 -0.07 5.09 -1.61
C VAL A 201 -0.66 4.00 -0.76
N GLY A 202 0.00 3.60 0.33
CA GLY A 202 -0.64 2.68 1.28
C GLY A 202 0.24 2.18 2.40
N SER A 203 -0.10 1.01 2.92
CA SER A 203 0.50 0.45 4.14
C SER A 203 1.79 -0.34 3.89
N CYS A 204 2.07 -0.72 2.65
CA CYS A 204 3.18 -1.60 2.33
C CYS A 204 4.55 -0.93 2.45
N ASN A 205 5.44 -1.47 3.29
CA ASN A 205 6.84 -1.09 3.32
C ASN A 205 7.60 -1.73 2.14
N TRP A 206 7.55 -1.10 0.97
CA TRP A 206 8.10 -1.63 -0.29
C TRP A 206 9.53 -2.20 -0.18
N LEU A 207 10.37 -1.57 0.65
CA LEU A 207 11.78 -1.90 0.81
C LEU A 207 12.09 -2.81 2.02
N ALA A 208 11.06 -3.31 2.70
CA ALA A 208 11.19 -4.17 3.88
C ALA A 208 10.24 -5.38 3.85
N SER A 209 9.08 -5.26 3.21
CA SER A 209 8.05 -6.30 3.17
C SER A 209 8.43 -7.46 2.26
N LYS A 210 8.01 -8.66 2.67
CA LYS A 210 8.05 -9.86 1.82
C LYS A 210 6.80 -9.99 0.93
N PHE A 211 5.78 -9.16 1.20
CA PHE A 211 4.40 -9.22 0.67
C PHE A 211 3.55 -10.38 1.22
N ASP A 212 4.03 -11.03 2.28
CA ASP A 212 3.32 -12.13 2.97
C ASP A 212 2.28 -11.59 3.97
N ALA A 213 2.48 -10.35 4.43
CA ALA A 213 1.55 -9.64 5.29
C ALA A 213 0.40 -9.07 4.45
N PHE A 214 -0.80 -8.98 5.05
CA PHE A 214 -1.92 -8.34 4.40
C PHE A 214 -1.74 -6.83 4.43
N GLU A 215 -1.20 -6.31 3.34
CA GLU A 215 -1.02 -4.88 3.06
C GLU A 215 -2.10 -4.42 2.08
N THR A 216 -2.50 -3.15 2.18
CA THR A 216 -3.44 -2.53 1.27
C THR A 216 -2.87 -1.20 0.81
N SER A 217 -2.80 -1.05 -0.50
CA SER A 217 -2.39 0.18 -1.16
C SER A 217 -3.42 0.58 -2.20
N VAL A 218 -3.42 1.85 -2.58
CA VAL A 218 -4.30 2.41 -3.58
C VAL A 218 -3.45 3.01 -4.69
N ARG A 219 -3.67 2.54 -5.92
CA ARG A 219 -3.12 3.11 -7.14
C ARG A 219 -4.01 4.23 -7.65
N LEU A 220 -3.40 5.38 -7.85
CA LEU A 220 -3.98 6.66 -8.20
C LEU A 220 -3.44 7.10 -9.56
N ARG A 221 -4.33 7.61 -10.41
CA ARG A 221 -4.00 8.11 -11.77
C ARG A 221 -4.58 9.50 -12.06
N ASP A 222 -5.43 10.00 -11.18
CA ASP A 222 -6.03 11.33 -11.30
C ASP A 222 -4.98 12.43 -11.23
N SER A 223 -4.96 13.36 -12.17
CA SER A 223 -3.95 14.42 -12.21
C SER A 223 -3.95 15.28 -10.94
N HIS A 224 -5.12 15.63 -10.40
CA HIS A 224 -5.20 16.50 -9.22
C HIS A 224 -4.77 15.76 -7.95
N ILE A 225 -5.20 14.51 -7.78
CA ILE A 225 -4.73 13.68 -6.65
C ILE A 225 -3.21 13.44 -6.76
N LEU A 226 -2.71 13.20 -7.97
CA LEU A 226 -1.27 13.05 -8.20
C LEU A 226 -0.49 14.35 -7.95
N ALA A 227 -1.09 15.51 -8.18
CA ALA A 227 -0.51 16.80 -7.82
C ALA A 227 -0.33 16.91 -6.30
N ASP A 228 -1.36 16.55 -5.53
CA ASP A 228 -1.30 16.54 -4.07
C ASP A 228 -0.23 15.56 -3.56
N VAL A 229 -0.16 14.36 -4.14
CA VAL A 229 0.89 13.38 -3.81
C VAL A 229 2.29 13.95 -4.11
N ALA A 230 2.46 14.65 -5.24
CA ALA A 230 3.74 15.27 -5.58
C ALA A 230 4.11 16.41 -4.60
N PHE A 231 3.14 17.23 -4.19
CA PHE A 231 3.36 18.25 -3.16
C PHE A 231 3.76 17.62 -1.82
N GLU A 232 3.06 16.59 -1.37
CA GLU A 232 3.41 15.86 -0.15
C GLU A 232 4.80 15.23 -0.22
N LEU A 233 5.17 14.62 -1.36
CA LEU A 233 6.53 14.11 -1.56
C LEU A 233 7.57 15.22 -1.45
N ALA A 234 7.31 16.40 -2.02
CA ALA A 234 8.22 17.54 -1.93
C ALA A 234 8.45 17.96 -0.48
N GLU A 235 7.38 18.00 0.33
CA GLU A 235 7.41 18.40 1.74
C GLU A 235 8.08 17.33 2.61
N LEU A 236 7.74 16.06 2.40
CA LEU A 236 8.27 14.89 3.12
C LEU A 236 9.78 14.70 2.90
N ALA A 237 10.30 15.10 1.74
CA ALA A 237 11.71 14.99 1.43
C ALA A 237 12.56 16.19 1.93
N ARG A 238 11.94 17.20 2.56
CA ARG A 238 12.71 18.36 3.03
C ARG A 238 13.67 17.97 4.15
N PRO A 239 14.95 18.33 4.05
CA PRO A 239 15.89 18.06 5.12
C PRO A 239 15.59 18.89 6.37
N PRO A 240 16.15 18.50 7.53
CA PRO A 240 15.94 19.18 8.80
C PRO A 240 16.28 20.67 8.86
N ASP A 241 17.19 21.09 8.00
CA ASP A 241 17.67 22.47 7.93
C ASP A 241 16.70 23.40 7.19
N GLY A 242 15.60 22.87 6.65
CA GLY A 242 14.58 23.62 5.91
C GLY A 242 14.98 23.98 4.49
N ASN A 243 16.14 23.54 3.99
CA ASN A 243 16.58 23.85 2.64
C ASN A 243 15.75 23.08 1.60
N ILE A 244 15.35 23.77 0.53
CA ILE A 244 14.63 23.13 -0.58
C ILE A 244 15.64 22.49 -1.53
N GLY A 245 15.72 21.16 -1.49
CA GLY A 245 16.58 20.39 -2.39
C GLY A 245 16.05 20.34 -3.83
N THR A 246 16.90 19.85 -4.75
CA THR A 246 16.51 19.64 -6.16
C THR A 246 15.32 18.70 -6.29
N PHE A 247 15.24 17.65 -5.47
CA PHE A 247 14.10 16.72 -5.48
C PHE A 247 12.78 17.43 -5.15
N SER A 248 12.73 18.20 -4.06
CA SER A 248 11.53 18.94 -3.68
C SER A 248 11.15 19.96 -4.75
N THR A 249 12.14 20.58 -5.39
CA THR A 249 11.90 21.52 -6.52
C THR A 249 11.28 20.81 -7.72
N ASP A 250 11.80 19.63 -8.09
CA ASP A 250 11.27 18.81 -9.19
C ASP A 250 9.83 18.35 -8.90
N MET A 251 9.56 17.88 -7.67
CA MET A 251 8.22 17.46 -7.26
C MET A 251 7.23 18.62 -7.25
N LEU A 252 7.63 19.81 -6.77
CA LEU A 252 6.80 21.02 -6.86
C LEU A 252 6.48 21.41 -8.31
N ALA A 253 7.44 21.24 -9.23
CA ALA A 253 7.22 21.52 -10.64
C ALA A 253 6.23 20.52 -11.26
N ILE A 254 6.39 19.22 -11.00
CA ILE A 254 5.48 18.17 -11.46
C ILE A 254 4.08 18.37 -10.87
N GLY A 255 3.96 18.64 -9.57
CA GLY A 255 2.68 18.90 -8.92
C GLY A 255 1.96 20.11 -9.52
N ARG A 256 2.68 21.21 -9.78
CA ARG A 256 2.09 22.39 -10.44
C ARG A 256 1.67 22.12 -11.88
N GLN A 257 2.38 21.25 -12.59
CA GLN A 257 1.98 20.85 -13.93
C GLN A 257 0.68 20.04 -13.88
N LEU A 258 0.64 19.01 -13.04
CA LEU A 258 -0.52 18.13 -12.86
C LEU A 258 -1.77 18.90 -12.39
N ALA A 259 -1.61 19.87 -11.49
CA ALA A 259 -2.71 20.70 -11.00
C ALA A 259 -3.32 21.66 -12.05
N ARG A 260 -2.65 21.83 -13.21
CA ARG A 260 -3.16 22.64 -14.32
C ARG A 260 -3.95 21.83 -15.34
N GLU A 261 -3.92 20.51 -15.25
CA GLU A 261 -4.75 19.68 -16.11
C GLU A 261 -6.24 20.00 -15.88
N PRO A 262 -7.09 19.87 -16.91
CA PRO A 262 -8.51 20.05 -16.74
C PRO A 262 -9.06 19.06 -15.71
N ALA A 263 -9.84 19.56 -14.74
CA ALA A 263 -10.52 18.68 -13.80
C ALA A 263 -11.40 17.67 -14.56
N PRO A 264 -11.43 16.38 -14.14
CA PRO A 264 -12.35 15.42 -14.70
C PRO A 264 -13.79 15.95 -14.65
N VAL A 265 -14.61 15.60 -15.64
CA VAL A 265 -16.03 15.95 -15.62
C VAL A 265 -16.71 15.05 -14.58
N GLY A 266 -16.87 15.55 -13.34
CA GLY A 266 -17.49 14.84 -12.22
C GLY A 266 -16.75 15.06 -10.89
N LEU A 267 -17.34 14.59 -9.79
CA LEU A 267 -16.73 14.66 -8.45
C LEU A 267 -15.91 13.40 -8.10
N THR A 268 -15.93 12.38 -8.95
CA THR A 268 -15.39 11.05 -8.65
C THR A 268 -14.23 10.70 -9.58
N SER A 269 -13.16 10.14 -9.01
CA SER A 269 -12.03 9.61 -9.78
C SER A 269 -11.81 8.12 -9.51
N THR A 270 -11.27 7.41 -10.49
CA THR A 270 -11.04 5.96 -10.39
C THR A 270 -9.73 5.66 -9.68
N ALA A 271 -9.79 4.84 -8.64
CA ALA A 271 -8.62 4.27 -7.97
C ALA A 271 -8.67 2.74 -7.99
N ARG A 272 -7.51 2.09 -7.89
CA ARG A 272 -7.40 0.62 -7.81
C ARG A 272 -6.75 0.21 -6.50
N ILE A 273 -7.34 -0.74 -5.79
CA ILE A 273 -6.67 -1.35 -4.64
C ILE A 273 -5.60 -2.35 -5.11
N VAL A 274 -4.46 -2.33 -4.44
CA VAL A 274 -3.33 -3.25 -4.59
C VAL A 274 -3.27 -4.09 -3.31
N LEU A 275 -3.35 -5.42 -3.44
CA LEU A 275 -3.38 -6.35 -2.32
C LEU A 275 -2.27 -7.39 -2.42
N GLY A 276 -1.70 -7.77 -1.25
CA GLY A 276 -0.81 -8.92 -1.14
C GLY A 276 0.34 -8.91 -2.16
N SER A 277 0.42 -9.94 -3.01
CA SER A 277 1.50 -10.08 -4.01
C SER A 277 1.49 -9.03 -5.12
N GLU A 278 0.36 -8.35 -5.39
CA GLU A 278 0.27 -7.30 -6.42
C GLU A 278 1.19 -6.10 -6.11
N HIS A 279 1.63 -5.94 -4.86
CA HIS A 279 2.57 -4.89 -4.48
C HIS A 279 3.92 -5.04 -5.19
N ALA A 280 4.34 -6.26 -5.50
CA ALA A 280 5.54 -6.47 -6.29
C ALA A 280 5.36 -5.95 -7.72
N ASP A 281 4.18 -6.19 -8.30
CA ASP A 281 3.87 -5.81 -9.68
C ASP A 281 3.91 -4.30 -9.87
N VAL A 282 3.52 -3.51 -8.85
CA VAL A 282 3.64 -2.04 -8.91
C VAL A 282 5.08 -1.56 -9.08
N VAL A 283 6.03 -2.15 -8.34
CA VAL A 283 7.44 -1.76 -8.44
C VAL A 283 8.03 -2.23 -9.77
N LEU A 284 7.62 -3.42 -10.25
CA LEU A 284 8.04 -3.95 -11.53
C LEU A 284 7.46 -3.16 -12.72
N ASP A 285 6.21 -2.73 -12.63
CA ASP A 285 5.54 -1.86 -13.60
C ASP A 285 6.25 -0.51 -13.70
N ALA A 286 6.54 0.13 -12.56
CA ALA A 286 7.34 1.35 -12.54
C ALA A 286 8.74 1.12 -13.14
N ARG A 287 9.41 0.01 -12.77
CA ARG A 287 10.70 -0.36 -13.36
C ARG A 287 10.62 -0.51 -14.87
N ASP A 288 9.58 -1.14 -15.40
CA ASP A 288 9.50 -1.51 -16.81
C ASP A 288 9.03 -0.34 -17.68
N ASN A 289 8.08 0.46 -17.20
CA ASN A 289 7.39 1.45 -18.02
C ASN A 289 7.88 2.89 -17.83
N ALA A 290 8.41 3.26 -16.66
CA ALA A 290 8.89 4.63 -16.43
C ALA A 290 10.06 4.97 -17.36
N LYS A 291 10.02 6.19 -17.91
CA LYS A 291 11.05 6.75 -18.79
C LYS A 291 11.85 7.87 -18.14
N ASP A 292 11.24 8.64 -17.24
CA ASP A 292 11.84 9.84 -16.68
C ASP A 292 12.15 9.69 -15.19
N ARG A 293 11.19 9.17 -14.41
CA ARG A 293 11.29 9.18 -12.96
C ARG A 293 10.55 8.04 -12.26
N ILE A 294 11.21 7.54 -11.20
CA ILE A 294 10.62 6.70 -10.18
C ILE A 294 10.97 7.29 -8.81
N VAL A 295 9.98 7.49 -7.96
CA VAL A 295 10.14 7.85 -6.56
C VAL A 295 9.61 6.71 -5.72
N LEU A 296 10.45 6.21 -4.80
CA LEU A 296 10.13 5.15 -3.88
C LEU A 296 10.32 5.66 -2.45
N LEU A 297 9.22 5.98 -1.79
CA LEU A 297 9.18 6.34 -0.38
C LEU A 297 8.70 5.13 0.42
N SER A 298 9.53 4.63 1.33
CA SER A 298 9.20 3.50 2.21
C SER A 298 9.58 3.83 3.64
N HIS A 299 8.63 3.74 4.57
CA HIS A 299 8.92 4.03 5.97
C HIS A 299 10.07 3.18 6.54
N GLN A 300 10.07 1.87 6.27
CA GLN A 300 11.16 0.96 6.63
C GLN A 300 11.96 0.53 5.41
N MET A 301 13.26 0.29 5.61
CA MET A 301 14.19 -0.24 4.60
C MET A 301 15.06 -1.31 5.24
N GLY A 302 15.24 -2.43 4.54
CA GLY A 302 16.15 -3.51 4.96
C GLY A 302 15.69 -4.35 6.15
N TYR A 303 14.56 -4.01 6.76
CA TYR A 303 13.95 -4.79 7.83
C TYR A 303 13.08 -5.91 7.26
N ALA A 304 13.71 -6.92 6.65
CA ALA A 304 13.04 -8.22 6.61
C ALA A 304 13.01 -8.70 8.07
N MET A 305 11.85 -8.65 8.72
CA MET A 305 11.66 -9.43 9.95
C MET A 305 12.07 -10.88 9.64
N GLY A 306 13.28 -11.24 10.08
CA GLY A 306 13.63 -12.59 10.46
C GLY A 306 13.38 -12.73 11.95
N PRO A 307 12.19 -13.17 12.36
CA PRO A 307 12.02 -13.78 13.68
C PRO A 307 11.75 -15.29 13.57
N THR A 308 11.52 -15.84 12.37
CA THR A 308 11.28 -17.28 12.23
C THR A 308 12.59 -18.08 12.28
N LEU A 309 13.69 -17.55 11.71
CA LEU A 309 14.98 -18.27 11.67
C LEU A 309 15.77 -18.16 12.98
N GLU A 310 15.77 -17.02 13.68
CA GLU A 310 16.41 -16.96 15.02
C GLU A 310 15.65 -17.78 16.06
N ALA A 311 14.31 -17.82 16.01
CA ALA A 311 13.53 -18.68 16.88
C ALA A 311 13.74 -20.17 16.57
N LEU A 312 13.91 -20.54 15.29
CA LEU A 312 14.24 -21.90 14.87
C LEU A 312 15.71 -22.27 15.14
N GLU A 313 16.68 -21.37 14.99
CA GLU A 313 18.07 -21.59 15.39
C GLU A 313 18.22 -21.68 16.91
N THR A 314 17.48 -20.87 17.66
CA THR A 314 17.48 -20.94 19.13
C THR A 314 16.80 -22.23 19.60
N ALA A 315 15.69 -22.65 18.97
CA ALA A 315 15.07 -23.94 19.24
C ALA A 315 15.97 -25.13 18.84
N ALA A 316 16.72 -25.02 17.74
CA ALA A 316 17.67 -26.04 17.29
C ALA A 316 18.91 -26.12 18.19
N ARG A 317 19.41 -24.98 18.71
CA ARG A 317 20.51 -24.96 19.69
C ARG A 317 20.08 -25.50 21.04
N LEU A 318 18.83 -25.30 21.45
CA LEU A 318 18.27 -25.85 22.69
C LEU A 318 17.98 -27.36 22.61
N GLN A 319 17.77 -27.93 21.41
CA GLN A 319 17.65 -29.38 21.23
C GLN A 319 18.99 -30.14 21.26
N HIS A 320 20.13 -29.45 21.06
CA HIS A 320 21.46 -30.06 21.11
C HIS A 320 22.16 -29.95 22.48
N SER A 321 21.61 -29.18 23.42
CA SER A 321 22.02 -29.20 24.83
C SER A 321 21.12 -30.14 25.62
N GLY A 322 21.32 -31.45 25.43
CA GLY A 322 20.60 -32.48 26.16
C GLY A 322 20.81 -32.37 27.66
N ILE A 323 19.76 -31.99 28.39
CA ILE A 323 19.55 -32.35 29.80
C ILE A 323 18.05 -32.52 29.99
N PHE A 324 17.58 -33.77 30.02
CA PHE A 324 16.84 -34.34 31.15
C PHE A 324 16.54 -35.82 30.84
N GLN A 325 17.33 -36.68 31.48
CA GLN A 325 17.01 -38.07 31.77
C GLN A 325 15.82 -38.13 32.73
N SER A 326 15.00 -39.19 32.58
CA SER A 326 14.14 -39.83 33.61
C SER A 326 13.06 -38.96 34.27
N ALA A 327 11.85 -39.41 34.56
CA ALA A 327 11.41 -40.72 35.01
C ALA A 327 9.86 -40.76 34.97
N ILE A 328 9.32 -41.95 34.70
CA ILE A 328 7.97 -42.47 34.98
C ILE A 328 6.80 -41.79 34.26
#